data_AF-K1MBZ6-F1
#
_entry.id   AF-K1MBZ6-F1
#
_cell.length_a   1.000
_cell.length_b   1.000
_cell.length_c   1.000
_cell.angle_alpha   90.00
_cell.angle_beta   90.00
_cell.angle_gamma   90.00
#
_symmetry.space_group_name_H-M   'P 1'
#
loop_
_entity.id
_entity.type
_entity.pdbx_description
1 polymer ?
#
loop_
_entity_poly.entity_id
_entity_poly.type
_entity_poly.pdbx_seq_one_letter_code
_entity_poly.pdbx_strand_id
1 'polypeptide(L)'
;LFFCLFYVTNVLSPNIDKLNISEEEHSTLKSMFESIWGYVDSGAINLNLDLHFKQNDIYYDIDYKSGFSSNEKGNTNRLLMVASVYNQLESEHKTLIFVRQEEADNNHYLQTLKNSGLWEVYCAGEVYKKTEEFTGFNIAKWMIENMDWESDITPEFRDYLQTYDLLKYLTW
;
A
#
# COMPACT_ATOMS: atom_id res chain seq x y z
N LEU A 1 -12.41 -6.91 2.22
CA LEU A 1 -13.61 -7.48 1.55
C LEU A 1 -14.88 -7.08 2.29
N PHE A 2 -15.00 -7.41 3.59
CA PHE A 2 -16.20 -7.07 4.37
C PHE A 2 -16.49 -5.55 4.43
N PHE A 3 -15.47 -4.70 4.60
CA PHE A 3 -15.67 -3.25 4.71
C PHE A 3 -15.99 -2.55 3.37
N CYS A 4 -15.23 -2.84 2.29
CA CYS A 4 -15.52 -2.27 0.96
C CYS A 4 -16.80 -2.81 0.32
N LEU A 5 -17.09 -4.11 0.45
CA LEU A 5 -18.34 -4.68 -0.04
C LEU A 5 -19.53 -4.09 0.73
N PHE A 6 -19.38 -3.88 2.05
CA PHE A 6 -20.38 -3.21 2.88
C PHE A 6 -20.62 -1.77 2.44
N TYR A 7 -19.57 -0.99 2.16
CA TYR A 7 -19.70 0.40 1.75
C TYR A 7 -20.36 0.55 0.36
N VAL A 8 -19.96 -0.28 -0.61
CA VAL A 8 -20.56 -0.26 -1.96
C VAL A 8 -22.04 -0.66 -1.95
N THR A 9 -22.37 -1.74 -1.25
CA THR A 9 -23.75 -2.26 -1.22
C THR A 9 -24.67 -1.46 -0.30
N ASN A 10 -24.17 -0.94 0.82
CA ASN A 10 -25.01 -0.29 1.85
C ASN A 10 -24.91 1.24 1.88
N VAL A 11 -23.92 1.85 1.20
CA VAL A 11 -23.76 3.31 1.17
C VAL A 11 -23.96 3.86 -0.24
N LEU A 12 -23.23 3.36 -1.24
CA LEU A 12 -23.26 3.92 -2.60
C LEU A 12 -24.54 3.58 -3.38
N SER A 13 -24.93 2.29 -3.44
CA SER A 13 -26.17 1.88 -4.15
C SER A 13 -27.42 2.62 -3.65
N PRO A 14 -27.68 2.68 -2.32
CA PRO A 14 -28.85 3.39 -1.79
C PRO A 14 -28.80 4.91 -1.97
N ASN A 15 -27.62 5.51 -2.17
CA ASN A 15 -27.48 6.94 -2.41
C ASN A 15 -27.62 7.30 -3.90
N ILE A 16 -27.23 6.40 -4.80
CA ILE A 16 -27.56 6.50 -6.22
C ILE A 16 -29.08 6.50 -6.38
N ASP A 17 -29.79 5.59 -5.70
CA ASP A 17 -31.26 5.47 -5.73
C ASP A 17 -32.04 6.68 -5.17
N LYS A 18 -31.36 7.65 -4.56
CA LYS A 18 -31.96 8.91 -4.07
C LYS A 18 -31.77 10.08 -5.03
N LEU A 19 -31.03 9.90 -6.12
CA LEU A 19 -30.79 10.95 -7.09
C LEU A 19 -32.07 11.21 -7.88
N ASN A 20 -32.47 12.49 -7.97
CA ASN A 20 -33.65 12.89 -8.73
C ASN A 20 -33.31 13.00 -10.22
N ILE A 21 -32.97 11.87 -10.83
CA ILE A 21 -32.60 11.71 -12.24
C ILE A 21 -33.60 10.79 -12.93
N SER A 22 -33.62 10.79 -14.26
CA SER A 22 -34.49 9.89 -15.02
C SER A 22 -34.07 8.43 -14.84
N GLU A 23 -35.03 7.51 -14.97
CA GLU A 23 -34.80 6.05 -14.92
C GLU A 23 -33.71 5.59 -15.91
N GLU A 24 -33.61 6.23 -17.08
CA GLU A 24 -32.61 5.92 -18.10
C GLU A 24 -31.19 6.35 -17.68
N GLU A 25 -31.06 7.53 -17.08
CA GLU A 25 -29.82 8.01 -16.46
C GLU A 25 -29.43 7.13 -15.27
N HIS A 26 -30.43 6.71 -14.48
CA HIS A 26 -30.25 5.82 -13.34
C HIS A 26 -29.68 4.45 -13.74
N SER A 27 -30.26 3.84 -14.78
CA SER A 27 -29.80 2.56 -15.32
C SER A 27 -28.39 2.67 -15.90
N THR A 28 -28.08 3.78 -16.55
CA THR A 28 -26.75 4.03 -17.13
C THR A 28 -25.70 4.21 -16.03
N LEU A 29 -26.00 4.99 -15.00
CA LEU A 29 -25.11 5.22 -13.86
C LEU A 29 -24.80 3.91 -13.12
N LYS A 30 -25.83 3.09 -12.90
CA LYS A 30 -25.70 1.79 -12.24
C LYS A 30 -24.85 0.81 -13.06
N SER A 31 -25.06 0.78 -14.39
CA SER A 31 -24.25 -0.05 -15.28
C SER A 31 -22.78 0.40 -15.33
N MET A 32 -22.50 1.70 -15.40
CA MET A 32 -21.13 2.23 -15.33
C MET A 32 -20.45 1.88 -14.00
N PHE A 33 -21.19 2.01 -12.90
CA PHE A 33 -20.72 1.69 -11.57
C PHE A 33 -20.43 0.19 -11.41
N GLU A 34 -21.34 -0.69 -11.84
CA GLU A 34 -21.14 -2.15 -11.83
C GLU A 34 -19.98 -2.57 -12.73
N SER A 35 -19.75 -1.87 -13.85
CA SER A 35 -18.61 -2.16 -14.72
C SER A 35 -17.28 -1.78 -14.05
N ILE A 36 -17.19 -0.58 -13.47
CA ILE A 36 -16.02 -0.14 -12.67
C ILE A 36 -15.79 -1.09 -11.50
N TRP A 37 -16.86 -1.47 -10.80
CA TRP A 37 -16.79 -2.38 -9.67
C TRP A 37 -16.39 -3.79 -10.10
N GLY A 38 -16.86 -4.27 -11.25
CA GLY A 38 -16.43 -5.52 -11.85
C GLY A 38 -14.92 -5.56 -12.11
N TYR A 39 -14.30 -4.43 -12.47
CA TYR A 39 -12.82 -4.35 -12.58
C TYR A 39 -12.13 -4.43 -11.22
N VAL A 40 -12.69 -3.80 -10.18
CA VAL A 40 -12.16 -3.85 -8.82
C VAL A 40 -12.30 -5.24 -8.19
N ASP A 41 -13.43 -5.91 -8.41
CA ASP A 41 -13.78 -7.23 -7.85
C ASP A 41 -13.29 -8.42 -8.68
N SER A 42 -12.76 -8.18 -9.90
CA SER A 42 -12.25 -9.23 -10.82
C SER A 42 -11.04 -10.03 -10.30
N GLY A 43 -10.58 -9.79 -9.08
CA GLY A 43 -9.38 -10.41 -8.50
C GLY A 43 -8.06 -9.75 -8.92
N ALA A 44 -8.09 -8.73 -9.78
CA ALA A 44 -6.91 -7.94 -10.14
C ALA A 44 -6.47 -6.97 -9.03
N ILE A 45 -7.38 -6.58 -8.13
CA ILE A 45 -7.13 -5.69 -6.99
C ILE A 45 -7.64 -6.38 -5.72
N ASN A 46 -6.73 -6.84 -4.85
CA ASN A 46 -7.11 -7.45 -3.58
C ASN A 46 -6.73 -6.52 -2.42
N LEU A 47 -7.70 -5.70 -2.00
CA LEU A 47 -7.58 -4.76 -0.87
C LEU A 47 -7.49 -5.47 0.51
N ASN A 48 -7.48 -6.80 0.60
CA ASN A 48 -7.28 -7.49 1.88
C ASN A 48 -5.80 -7.71 2.23
N LEU A 49 -4.90 -7.49 1.26
CA LEU A 49 -3.46 -7.74 1.45
C LEU A 49 -2.74 -6.53 2.05
N ASP A 50 -3.31 -5.34 1.94
CA ASP A 50 -2.71 -4.13 2.48
C ASP A 50 -2.90 -4.10 4.00
N LEU A 51 -1.93 -3.55 4.73
CA LEU A 51 -2.07 -3.43 6.18
C LEU A 51 -3.01 -2.26 6.48
N HIS A 52 -4.15 -2.57 7.11
CA HIS A 52 -5.12 -1.56 7.55
C HIS A 52 -5.16 -1.48 9.06
N PHE A 53 -4.91 -0.29 9.59
CA PHE A 53 -5.21 0.00 10.99
C PHE A 53 -5.89 1.35 11.14
N LYS A 54 -6.53 1.54 12.29
CA LYS A 54 -7.23 2.78 12.64
C LYS A 54 -6.58 3.39 13.88
N GLN A 55 -6.24 4.67 13.81
CA GLN A 55 -5.70 5.42 14.93
C GLN A 55 -6.25 6.85 14.91
N ASN A 56 -6.78 7.31 16.05
CA ASN A 56 -7.39 8.65 16.18
C ASN A 56 -8.45 8.94 15.12
N ASP A 57 -9.32 7.96 14.86
CA ASP A 57 -10.37 8.01 13.83
C ASP A 57 -9.95 8.09 12.36
N ILE A 58 -8.63 8.04 12.09
CA ILE A 58 -8.06 7.97 10.75
C ILE A 58 -7.73 6.52 10.42
N TYR A 59 -8.12 6.07 9.23
CA TYR A 59 -7.70 4.79 8.65
C TYR A 59 -6.37 4.97 7.94
N TYR A 60 -5.42 4.07 8.18
CA TYR A 60 -4.13 4.04 7.52
C TYR A 60 -4.04 2.79 6.66
N ASP A 61 -3.83 2.99 5.36
CA ASP A 61 -3.73 1.94 4.34
C ASP A 61 -2.28 1.90 3.85
N ILE A 62 -1.52 0.88 4.26
CA ILE A 62 -0.07 0.81 4.01
C ILE A 62 0.28 -0.30 3.02
N ASP A 63 0.97 0.06 1.94
CA ASP A 63 1.63 -0.87 1.03
C ASP A 63 3.14 -0.95 1.34
N TYR A 64 3.64 -2.16 1.55
CA TYR A 64 5.05 -2.42 1.86
C TYR A 64 5.79 -2.89 0.61
N LYS A 65 6.93 -2.26 0.33
CA LYS A 65 7.80 -2.61 -0.80
C LYS A 65 9.25 -2.72 -0.36
N SER A 66 9.96 -3.69 -0.93
CA SER A 66 11.41 -3.75 -0.77
C SER A 66 12.09 -2.64 -1.57
N GLY A 67 11.56 -2.29 -2.73
CA GLY A 67 12.08 -1.27 -3.65
C GLY A 67 11.36 -1.27 -5.00
N PHE A 68 11.67 -0.29 -5.84
CA PHE A 68 11.12 -0.10 -7.18
C PHE A 68 12.19 -0.28 -8.25
N SER A 69 12.06 -1.36 -9.04
CA SER A 69 12.99 -1.75 -10.10
C SER A 69 12.31 -1.85 -11.48
N SER A 70 13.01 -2.37 -12.49
CA SER A 70 12.68 -2.22 -13.92
C SER A 70 11.33 -2.82 -14.39
N ASN A 71 10.58 -3.53 -13.54
CA ASN A 71 9.32 -4.18 -13.91
C ASN A 71 8.08 -3.73 -13.08
N GLU A 72 8.02 -2.46 -12.68
CA GLU A 72 6.96 -1.96 -11.78
C GLU A 72 5.79 -1.23 -12.45
N LYS A 73 5.73 -1.13 -13.79
CA LYS A 73 4.68 -0.33 -14.47
C LYS A 73 3.26 -0.74 -14.11
N GLY A 74 2.96 -2.05 -14.23
CA GLY A 74 1.63 -2.58 -13.95
C GLY A 74 1.24 -2.40 -12.48
N ASN A 75 2.19 -2.65 -11.58
CA ASN A 75 1.99 -2.47 -10.15
C ASN A 75 1.79 -0.98 -9.78
N THR A 76 2.51 -0.06 -10.42
CA THR A 76 2.36 1.39 -10.22
C THR A 76 0.96 1.88 -10.57
N ASN A 77 0.44 1.49 -11.74
CA ASN A 77 -0.92 1.84 -12.14
C ASN A 77 -1.97 1.27 -11.17
N ARG A 78 -1.75 0.05 -10.68
CA ARG A 78 -2.62 -0.57 -9.66
C ARG A 78 -2.61 0.24 -8.37
N LEU A 79 -1.43 0.65 -7.89
CA LEU A 79 -1.30 1.44 -6.66
C LEU A 79 -1.96 2.83 -6.77
N LEU A 80 -1.84 3.51 -7.91
CA LEU A 80 -2.54 4.78 -8.15
C LEU A 80 -4.06 4.62 -8.08
N MET A 81 -4.58 3.57 -8.70
CA MET A 81 -6.02 3.26 -8.68
C MET A 81 -6.50 2.92 -7.26
N VAL A 82 -5.74 2.10 -6.51
CA VAL A 82 -6.07 1.74 -5.13
C VAL A 82 -6.16 2.97 -4.23
N ALA A 83 -5.17 3.87 -4.26
CA ALA A 83 -5.25 5.10 -3.45
C ALA A 83 -6.38 6.03 -3.88
N SER A 84 -6.69 6.08 -5.18
CA SER A 84 -7.84 6.86 -5.66
C SER A 84 -9.17 6.36 -5.08
N VAL A 85 -9.31 5.04 -4.87
CA VAL A 85 -10.49 4.47 -4.22
C VAL A 85 -10.55 4.87 -2.74
N TYR A 86 -9.44 4.74 -2.00
CA TYR A 86 -9.40 5.11 -0.58
C TYR A 86 -9.74 6.59 -0.35
N ASN A 87 -9.22 7.49 -1.19
CA ASN A 87 -9.49 8.93 -1.10
C ASN A 87 -10.96 9.33 -1.39
N GLN A 88 -11.77 8.41 -1.91
CA GLN A 88 -13.20 8.65 -2.20
C GLN A 88 -14.14 8.07 -1.14
N LEU A 89 -13.62 7.34 -0.14
CA LEU A 89 -14.43 6.83 0.96
C LEU A 89 -14.86 7.97 1.90
N GLU A 90 -16.02 7.85 2.55
CA GLU A 90 -16.52 8.86 3.50
C GLU A 90 -15.64 8.94 4.75
N SER A 91 -15.01 7.83 5.15
CA SER A 91 -14.04 7.82 6.23
C SER A 91 -12.75 8.51 5.82
N GLU A 92 -12.05 9.14 6.77
CA GLU A 92 -10.73 9.69 6.50
C GLU A 92 -9.70 8.55 6.37
N HIS A 93 -9.10 8.43 5.18
CA HIS A 93 -8.07 7.46 4.85
C HIS A 93 -6.74 8.16 4.54
N LYS A 94 -5.65 7.58 5.02
CA LYS A 94 -4.27 7.96 4.70
C LYS A 94 -3.54 6.79 4.08
N THR A 95 -3.16 6.96 2.83
CA THR A 95 -2.47 5.99 2.00
C THR A 95 -0.96 6.20 2.09
N LEU A 96 -0.25 5.19 2.60
CA LEU A 96 1.20 5.23 2.82
C LEU A 96 1.92 4.13 2.02
N ILE A 97 3.08 4.46 1.46
CA ILE A 97 4.00 3.45 0.90
C ILE A 97 5.28 3.44 1.73
N PHE A 98 5.58 2.27 2.30
CA PHE A 98 6.81 2.04 3.03
C PHE A 98 7.79 1.25 2.17
N VAL A 99 8.91 1.90 1.81
CA VAL A 99 9.94 1.32 0.95
C VAL A 99 11.19 1.04 1.77
N ARG A 100 11.67 -0.21 1.76
CA ARG A 100 12.89 -0.57 2.49
C ARG A 100 14.14 0.11 1.93
N GLN A 101 14.29 0.15 0.61
CA GLN A 101 15.45 0.79 -0.04
C GLN A 101 15.47 2.31 0.13
N GLU A 102 16.68 2.88 0.10
CA GLU A 102 16.89 4.32 0.02
C GLU A 102 16.21 4.91 -1.22
N GLU A 103 15.64 6.12 -1.11
CA GLU A 103 14.89 6.72 -2.21
C GLU A 103 15.73 6.86 -3.50
N ALA A 104 17.03 7.12 -3.36
CA ALA A 104 17.96 7.26 -4.49
C ALA A 104 18.20 5.96 -5.28
N ASP A 105 17.96 4.80 -4.66
CA ASP A 105 18.12 3.49 -5.29
C ASP A 105 16.85 3.00 -6.01
N ASN A 106 15.77 3.77 -5.90
CA ASN A 106 14.49 3.48 -6.52
C ASN A 106 14.34 4.23 -7.86
N ASN A 107 13.60 3.64 -8.79
CA ASN A 107 13.40 4.24 -10.11
C ASN A 107 12.22 5.25 -10.16
N HIS A 108 11.96 5.78 -11.36
CA HIS A 108 10.93 6.79 -11.64
C HIS A 108 9.50 6.39 -11.26
N TYR A 109 9.19 5.10 -11.07
CA TYR A 109 7.86 4.67 -10.65
C TYR A 109 7.54 5.10 -9.23
N LEU A 110 8.53 5.04 -8.31
CA LEU A 110 8.37 5.57 -6.95
C LEU A 110 8.08 7.06 -6.98
N GLN A 111 8.83 7.80 -7.80
CA GLN A 111 8.65 9.25 -7.97
C GLN A 111 7.29 9.58 -8.55
N THR A 112 6.74 8.73 -9.43
CA THR A 112 5.38 8.88 -9.96
C THR A 112 4.34 8.75 -8.85
N LEU A 113 4.48 7.77 -7.96
CA LEU A 113 3.57 7.57 -6.82
C LEU A 113 3.68 8.73 -5.83
N LYS A 114 4.89 9.13 -5.45
CA LYS A 114 5.15 10.25 -4.53
C LYS A 114 4.59 11.58 -5.06
N ASN A 115 4.82 11.88 -6.34
CA ASN A 115 4.37 13.12 -6.95
C ASN A 115 2.88 13.13 -7.33
N SER A 116 2.17 12.00 -7.24
CA SER A 116 0.73 11.93 -7.52
C SER A 116 -0.12 12.67 -6.49
N GLY A 117 0.40 12.90 -5.29
CA GLY A 117 -0.37 13.40 -4.15
C GLY A 117 -1.34 12.39 -3.55
N LEU A 118 -1.40 11.16 -4.09
CA LEU A 118 -2.26 10.10 -3.60
C LEU A 118 -1.57 9.20 -2.56
N TRP A 119 -0.25 9.23 -2.46
CA TRP A 119 0.51 8.41 -1.53
C TRP A 119 1.52 9.26 -0.76
N GLU A 120 1.56 9.11 0.56
CA GLU A 120 2.73 9.54 1.34
C GLU A 120 3.78 8.42 1.29
N VAL A 121 4.99 8.74 0.85
CA VAL A 121 6.05 7.76 0.62
C VAL A 121 7.17 7.97 1.62
N TYR A 122 7.58 6.90 2.29
CA TYR A 122 8.69 6.87 3.25
C TYR A 122 9.69 5.79 2.86
N CYS A 123 10.98 6.11 2.90
CA CYS A 123 12.05 5.20 2.47
C CYS A 123 13.03 4.90 3.62
N ALA A 124 13.57 3.67 3.64
CA ALA A 124 14.63 3.22 4.53
C ALA A 124 14.42 3.65 6.00
N GLY A 125 15.33 4.45 6.55
CA GLY A 125 15.27 4.95 7.93
C GLY A 125 13.95 5.65 8.30
N GLU A 126 13.30 6.32 7.33
CA GLU A 126 12.03 7.02 7.56
C GLU A 126 10.89 6.05 7.88
N VAL A 127 10.90 4.85 7.29
CA VAL A 127 9.90 3.82 7.56
C VAL A 127 9.92 3.40 9.02
N TYR A 128 11.11 3.19 9.59
CA TYR A 128 11.24 2.82 10.99
C TYR A 128 10.82 3.94 11.93
N LYS A 129 11.17 5.18 11.60
CA LYS A 129 10.72 6.35 12.36
C LYS A 129 9.19 6.45 12.34
N LYS A 130 8.56 6.27 11.18
CA LYS A 130 7.10 6.28 11.06
C LYS A 130 6.45 5.11 11.81
N THR A 131 7.08 3.94 11.79
CA THR A 131 6.65 2.78 12.56
C THR A 131 6.73 3.03 14.06
N GLU A 132 7.79 3.69 14.55
CA GLU A 132 7.92 4.12 15.94
C GLU A 132 6.84 5.16 16.31
N GLU A 133 6.52 6.11 15.43
CA GLU A 133 5.43 7.07 15.64
C GLU A 133 4.07 6.37 15.82
N PHE A 134 3.79 5.33 15.03
CA PHE A 134 2.52 4.59 15.11
C PHE A 134 2.46 3.63 16.30
N THR A 135 3.56 2.98 16.64
CA THR A 135 3.58 1.88 17.62
C THR A 135 4.09 2.30 19.00
N GLY A 136 4.79 3.44 19.10
CA GLY A 136 5.55 3.84 20.27
C GLY A 136 6.80 3.00 20.52
N PHE A 137 7.20 2.12 19.58
CA PHE A 137 8.31 1.19 19.74
C PHE A 137 9.39 1.39 18.66
N ASN A 138 10.62 1.59 19.11
CA ASN A 138 11.77 1.77 18.23
C ASN A 138 12.32 0.43 17.74
N ILE A 139 11.68 -0.15 16.73
CA ILE A 139 12.08 -1.44 16.16
C ILE A 139 13.48 -1.40 15.53
N ALA A 140 13.88 -0.27 14.92
CA ALA A 140 15.22 -0.14 14.34
C ALA A 140 16.31 -0.28 15.40
N LYS A 141 16.17 0.44 16.52
CA LYS A 141 17.08 0.31 17.66
C LYS A 141 17.10 -1.11 18.21
N TRP A 142 15.92 -1.72 18.38
CA TRP A 142 15.84 -3.09 18.86
C TRP A 142 16.57 -4.08 17.95
N MET A 143 16.41 -3.97 16.62
CA MET A 143 17.12 -4.83 15.67
C MET A 143 18.64 -4.64 15.77
N ILE A 144 19.12 -3.39 15.81
CA ILE A 144 20.56 -3.09 15.94
C ILE A 144 21.15 -3.66 17.24
N GLU A 145 20.40 -3.63 18.34
CA GLU A 145 20.89 -4.08 19.65
C GLU A 145 20.80 -5.60 19.85
N ASN A 146 19.94 -6.31 19.10
CA ASN A 146 19.60 -7.70 19.39
C ASN A 146 19.83 -8.67 18.22
N MET A 147 20.18 -8.17 17.03
CA MET A 147 20.35 -9.01 15.85
C MET A 147 21.76 -8.85 15.28
N ASP A 148 22.38 -9.97 14.95
CA ASP A 148 23.62 -10.02 14.18
C ASP A 148 23.39 -10.96 13.01
N TRP A 149 22.74 -10.45 11.96
CA TRP A 149 22.27 -11.27 10.84
C TRP A 149 23.33 -12.16 10.22
N GLU A 150 24.58 -11.72 10.19
CA GLU A 150 25.66 -12.56 9.67
C GLU A 150 25.96 -13.71 10.63
N SER A 151 26.05 -13.42 11.94
CA SER A 151 26.29 -14.43 12.99
C SER A 151 25.10 -15.32 13.31
N ASP A 152 23.89 -14.89 12.98
CA ASP A 152 22.65 -15.62 13.21
C ASP A 152 22.38 -16.69 12.12
N ILE A 153 23.10 -16.64 11.00
CA ILE A 153 23.03 -17.65 9.92
C ILE A 153 24.22 -18.60 9.93
N THR A 154 24.06 -19.77 9.32
CA THR A 154 25.15 -20.77 9.26
C THR A 154 26.33 -20.24 8.42
N PRO A 155 27.57 -20.62 8.77
CA PRO A 155 28.76 -20.21 8.00
C PRO A 155 28.65 -20.52 6.50
N GLU A 156 28.12 -21.70 6.15
CA GLU A 156 27.99 -22.12 4.75
C GLU A 156 27.03 -21.20 3.98
N PHE A 157 25.95 -20.75 4.62
CA PHE A 157 25.00 -19.83 4.00
C PHE A 157 25.58 -18.41 3.92
N ARG A 158 26.31 -17.96 4.94
CA ARG A 158 27.02 -16.67 4.91
C ARG A 158 28.03 -16.61 3.75
N ASP A 159 28.84 -17.66 3.59
CA ASP A 159 29.84 -17.76 2.53
C ASP A 159 29.17 -17.72 1.14
N TYR A 160 28.02 -18.38 0.99
CA TYR A 160 27.21 -18.29 -0.23
C TYR A 160 26.77 -16.84 -0.48
N LEU A 161 26.19 -16.16 0.51
CA LEU A 161 25.73 -14.78 0.35
C LEU A 161 26.87 -13.81 0.02
N GLN A 162 28.04 -13.98 0.64
CA GLN A 162 29.24 -13.19 0.34
C GLN A 162 29.73 -13.41 -1.09
N THR A 163 29.83 -14.68 -1.51
CA THR A 163 30.32 -15.06 -2.85
C THR A 163 29.48 -14.43 -3.98
N TYR A 164 28.16 -14.28 -3.76
CA TYR A 164 27.23 -13.75 -4.75
C TYR A 164 26.82 -12.29 -4.52
N ASP A 165 27.49 -11.56 -3.62
CA ASP A 165 27.18 -10.16 -3.28
C ASP A 165 25.70 -9.97 -2.84
N LEU A 166 25.21 -10.90 -2.02
CA LEU A 166 23.84 -10.94 -1.52
C LEU A 166 23.71 -10.52 -0.05
N LEU A 167 24.80 -10.29 0.67
CA LEU A 167 24.75 -9.79 2.06
C LEU A 167 23.99 -8.47 2.19
N LYS A 168 24.01 -7.63 1.14
CA LYS A 168 23.24 -6.38 1.07
C LYS A 168 21.73 -6.55 1.27
N TYR A 169 21.20 -7.76 1.12
CA TYR A 169 19.78 -8.05 1.39
C TYR A 169 19.47 -8.29 2.86
N LEU A 170 20.50 -8.54 3.70
CA LEU A 170 20.38 -8.66 5.15
C LEU A 170 20.33 -7.30 5.86
N THR A 171 20.83 -6.25 5.21
CA THR A 171 20.66 -4.87 5.66
C THR A 171 19.21 -4.42 5.48
N TRP A 172 18.63 -3.91 6.57
CA TRP A 172 17.25 -3.46 6.70
C TRP A 172 17.22 -2.02 7.18
#